data_AF-A0A8H7EJD0-F1
#
_entry.id   AF-A0A8H7EJD0-F1
#
_cell.length_a   1.000
_cell.length_b   1.000
_cell.length_c   1.000
_cell.angle_alpha   90.00
_cell.angle_beta   90.00
_cell.angle_gamma   90.00
#
_symmetry.space_group_name_H-M   'P 1'
#
loop_
_entity.id
_entity.type
_entity.pdbx_description
1 polymer ?
#
loop_
_entity_poly.entity_id
_entity_poly.type
_entity_poly.pdbx_seq_one_letter_code
_entity_poly.pdbx_strand_id
1 'polypeptide(L)'
;MRPFSLIAKKWCKSEINTPDSQVALTRASLKLSISSSVALSINWTTLFRNNFLSNTVRSEIPKVTMNSLQQLHEIFNPGSPKAMQSSLSDIVLIAIDFENTQVMKDACTVEKNWQAGVAILDTKNIKQQQLDKLLRTHMFVTGTTAYVTKASNRYWFGKTDSASPLKLVNFIRSVVPPERKVAFVGHGVMNDLLVLQALGFQFPDSYVAFIDTLHVANEVFGCWAGPLRNLLRKLDCPHSRLHCAGNDANFTMKALLLLAAKKLEKEDGDRSMIDLLRRLGRRELPRRILSQVEEKPTKQ
;
A
#
# COMPACT_ATOMS: atom_id res chain seq x y z
N MET A 1 30.64 11.67 45.00
CA MET A 1 29.89 10.46 44.56
C MET A 1 28.39 10.70 44.80
N ARG A 2 27.51 10.26 43.91
CA ARG A 2 26.04 10.32 44.12
C ARG A 2 25.54 8.96 44.61
N PRO A 3 24.51 8.93 45.46
CA PRO A 3 23.57 7.80 45.54
C PRO A 3 22.20 8.16 44.93
N PHE A 4 21.45 7.12 44.56
CA PHE A 4 20.07 7.15 44.04
C PHE A 4 19.04 7.28 45.18
N SER A 5 17.86 7.84 44.86
CA SER A 5 16.57 7.22 45.24
C SER A 5 15.38 7.79 44.43
N LEU A 6 14.44 6.90 44.07
CA LEU A 6 13.08 7.26 43.62
C LEU A 6 12.14 7.22 44.84
N ILE A 7 11.20 8.17 44.96
CA ILE A 7 9.85 7.91 45.49
C ILE A 7 8.84 8.75 44.71
N ALA A 8 7.73 8.13 44.30
CA ALA A 8 6.58 8.80 43.67
C ALA A 8 5.39 8.91 44.66
N LYS A 9 4.63 10.01 44.61
CA LYS A 9 3.24 10.15 45.12
C LYS A 9 2.52 11.15 44.19
N LYS A 10 1.57 10.74 43.36
CA LYS A 10 0.16 10.36 43.66
C LYS A 10 -0.71 11.59 43.94
N TRP A 11 -1.38 12.10 42.89
CA TRP A 11 -2.49 13.06 42.95
C TRP A 11 -3.61 12.60 42.01
N CYS A 12 -4.81 12.36 42.55
CA CYS A 12 -6.03 12.19 41.77
C CYS A 12 -7.27 12.41 42.66
N LYS A 13 -8.30 13.04 42.09
CA LYS A 13 -9.66 13.28 42.59
C LYS A 13 -9.87 14.25 43.77
N SER A 14 -10.53 15.36 43.46
CA SER A 14 -11.93 15.56 43.87
C SER A 14 -12.73 16.22 42.73
N GLU A 15 -14.01 15.85 42.60
CA GLU A 15 -14.97 16.33 41.59
C GLU A 15 -16.01 17.23 42.29
N ILE A 16 -16.42 18.37 41.70
CA ILE A 16 -17.60 19.17 42.12
C ILE A 16 -18.28 19.79 40.88
N ASN A 17 -19.62 19.91 40.92
CA ASN A 17 -20.56 20.29 39.83
C ASN A 17 -21.23 21.67 40.13
N THR A 18 -22.07 22.32 39.30
CA THR A 18 -22.77 21.93 38.05
C THR A 18 -22.45 22.82 36.80
N PRO A 19 -23.22 23.86 36.34
CA PRO A 19 -23.35 24.09 34.89
C PRO A 19 -23.27 25.55 34.38
N ASP A 20 -23.51 25.71 33.07
CA ASP A 20 -23.91 26.92 32.32
C ASP A 20 -23.02 28.18 32.32
N SER A 21 -22.46 28.52 31.14
CA SER A 21 -22.83 29.74 30.39
C SER A 21 -22.00 29.91 29.10
N GLN A 22 -22.37 30.92 28.29
CA GLN A 22 -22.12 31.02 26.85
C GLN A 22 -20.84 31.78 26.45
N VAL A 23 -20.39 31.50 25.21
CA VAL A 23 -19.82 32.44 24.22
C VAL A 23 -18.80 33.49 24.69
N ALA A 24 -17.54 33.31 24.29
CA ALA A 24 -16.65 34.43 23.94
C ALA A 24 -15.58 34.01 22.92
N LEU A 25 -15.75 34.43 21.66
CA LEU A 25 -14.68 34.45 20.66
C LEU A 25 -13.66 35.53 21.04
N THR A 26 -12.37 35.20 21.13
CA THR A 26 -11.33 36.24 20.94
C THR A 26 -10.07 35.69 20.25
N ARG A 27 -9.67 36.36 19.17
CA ARG A 27 -8.39 36.12 18.48
C ARG A 27 -7.25 36.69 19.31
N ALA A 28 -6.28 35.87 19.70
CA ALA A 28 -4.96 36.35 20.14
C ALA A 28 -3.97 36.25 18.98
N SER A 29 -3.60 37.38 18.39
CA SER A 29 -2.54 37.44 17.36
C SER A 29 -1.18 37.56 18.05
N LEU A 30 -0.39 36.48 18.03
CA LEU A 30 1.00 36.52 18.50
C LEU A 30 1.94 36.83 17.33
N LYS A 31 2.36 38.10 17.24
CA LYS A 31 3.57 38.49 16.49
C LYS A 31 4.79 37.93 17.22
N LEU A 32 5.50 36.99 16.60
CA LEU A 32 6.80 36.53 17.09
C LEU A 32 7.90 37.05 16.15
N SER A 33 8.74 37.94 16.71
CA SER A 33 9.94 38.42 16.05
C SER A 33 10.95 37.27 15.94
N ILE A 34 11.50 37.05 14.74
CA ILE A 34 12.53 36.04 14.51
C ILE A 34 13.90 36.68 14.74
N SER A 35 14.63 36.19 15.75
CA SER A 35 16.07 36.43 15.87
C SER A 35 16.80 35.12 16.12
N SER A 36 17.80 34.86 15.27
CA SER A 36 19.02 34.09 15.56
C SER A 36 18.90 32.72 16.27
N SER A 37 18.97 31.67 15.46
CA SER A 37 19.90 30.54 15.65
C SER A 37 19.87 29.75 16.98
N VAL A 38 18.84 28.91 17.15
CA VAL A 38 18.99 27.62 17.86
C VAL A 38 18.38 26.52 17.00
N ALA A 39 19.22 25.66 16.43
CA ALA A 39 18.77 24.48 15.72
C ALA A 39 18.26 23.42 16.72
N LEU A 40 16.98 23.50 17.06
CA LEU A 40 16.29 22.45 17.82
C LEU A 40 16.28 21.16 17.00
N SER A 41 17.23 20.28 17.30
CA SER A 41 17.21 18.88 16.88
C SER A 41 16.01 18.19 17.53
N ILE A 42 14.85 18.29 16.87
CA ILE A 42 13.68 17.52 17.23
C ILE A 42 14.05 16.05 17.07
N ASN A 43 14.19 15.33 18.20
CA ASN A 43 14.45 13.91 18.16
C ASN A 43 13.19 13.18 17.69
N TRP A 44 13.05 13.07 16.37
CA TRP A 44 11.93 12.41 15.71
C TRP A 44 11.71 10.99 16.21
N THR A 45 12.76 10.27 16.64
CA THR A 45 12.58 8.92 17.22
C THR A 45 11.78 8.96 18.51
N THR A 46 11.98 9.94 19.38
CA THR A 46 11.22 10.10 20.63
C THR A 46 9.80 10.59 20.37
N LEU A 47 9.63 11.54 19.43
CA LEU A 47 8.33 12.11 19.10
C LEU A 47 7.42 11.12 18.35
N PHE A 48 7.98 10.30 17.44
CA PHE A 48 7.28 9.14 16.87
C PHE A 48 6.99 8.11 17.96
N ARG A 49 7.99 7.67 18.74
CA ARG A 49 7.79 6.59 19.73
C ARG A 49 6.74 6.94 20.80
N ASN A 50 6.67 8.20 21.23
CA ASN A 50 5.69 8.61 22.23
C ASN A 50 4.27 8.76 21.64
N ASN A 51 4.11 9.44 20.49
CA ASN A 51 2.78 9.56 19.85
C ASN A 51 2.25 8.21 19.31
N PHE A 52 3.13 7.29 18.94
CA PHE A 52 2.76 5.98 18.40
C PHE A 52 2.40 4.96 19.50
N LEU A 53 3.00 5.08 20.70
CA LEU A 53 2.72 4.16 21.81
C LEU A 53 1.62 4.64 22.77
N SER A 54 1.38 5.96 22.91
CA SER A 54 0.48 6.46 23.96
C SER A 54 -1.02 6.39 23.62
N ASN A 55 -1.38 6.22 22.34
CA ASN A 55 -2.78 6.18 21.88
C ASN A 55 -3.05 4.97 20.96
N THR A 56 -2.44 3.82 21.26
CA THR A 56 -2.64 2.58 20.50
C THR A 56 -4.03 1.99 20.74
N VAL A 57 -5.06 2.60 20.16
CA VAL A 57 -6.20 1.84 19.63
C VAL A 57 -5.58 0.82 18.69
N ARG A 58 -5.50 -0.44 19.13
CA ARG A 58 -5.02 -1.54 18.30
C ARG A 58 -6.00 -1.64 17.13
N SER A 59 -5.64 -1.06 15.98
CA SER A 59 -6.41 -1.28 14.76
C SER A 59 -6.40 -2.78 14.51
N GLU A 60 -7.59 -3.39 14.58
CA GLU A 60 -7.74 -4.81 14.30
C GLU A 60 -7.17 -5.08 12.91
N ILE A 61 -6.36 -6.13 12.79
CA ILE A 61 -5.88 -6.54 11.47
C ILE A 61 -7.12 -6.90 10.66
N PRO A 62 -7.37 -6.24 9.52
CA PRO A 62 -8.59 -6.49 8.77
C PRO A 62 -8.63 -7.97 8.36
N LYS A 63 -9.80 -8.59 8.57
CA LYS A 63 -10.03 -9.98 8.18
C LYS A 63 -9.92 -10.10 6.66
N VAL A 64 -9.02 -10.98 6.20
CA VAL A 64 -8.90 -11.34 4.78
C VAL A 64 -10.22 -11.96 4.33
N THR A 65 -10.72 -11.53 3.18
CA THR A 65 -12.06 -11.89 2.69
C THR A 65 -12.07 -13.28 2.06
N MET A 66 -12.73 -14.24 2.72
CA MET A 66 -12.85 -15.63 2.24
C MET A 66 -13.62 -15.76 0.90
N ASN A 67 -14.41 -14.76 0.53
CA ASN A 67 -15.20 -14.71 -0.71
C ASN A 67 -14.54 -13.82 -1.78
N SER A 68 -13.21 -13.77 -1.82
CA SER A 68 -12.47 -12.85 -2.68
C SER A 68 -12.77 -13.04 -4.18
N LEU A 69 -12.96 -14.28 -4.65
CA LEU A 69 -13.34 -14.53 -6.04
C LEU A 69 -14.74 -14.00 -6.40
N GLN A 70 -15.69 -14.06 -5.46
CA GLN A 70 -17.04 -13.50 -5.64
C GLN A 70 -17.00 -11.97 -5.71
N GLN A 71 -16.19 -11.33 -4.88
CA GLN A 71 -15.96 -9.88 -4.93
C GLN A 71 -15.37 -9.45 -6.28
N LEU A 72 -14.40 -10.18 -6.82
CA LEU A 72 -13.85 -9.90 -8.16
C LEU A 72 -14.90 -10.04 -9.27
N HIS A 73 -15.77 -11.05 -9.19
CA HIS A 73 -16.88 -11.17 -10.12
C HIS A 73 -17.79 -9.93 -10.05
N GLU A 74 -18.15 -9.44 -8.87
CA GLU A 74 -18.99 -8.25 -8.73
C GLU A 74 -18.31 -6.95 -9.19
N ILE A 75 -17.00 -6.80 -8.95
CA ILE A 75 -16.21 -5.64 -9.40
C ILE A 75 -16.17 -5.57 -10.93
N PHE A 76 -15.98 -6.71 -11.61
CA PHE A 76 -15.78 -6.76 -13.06
C PHE A 76 -16.99 -7.20 -13.88
N ASN A 77 -18.09 -7.69 -13.27
CA ASN A 77 -19.35 -8.03 -13.94
C ASN A 77 -20.54 -7.21 -13.39
N PRO A 78 -20.55 -5.88 -13.58
CA PRO A 78 -21.58 -4.98 -13.04
C PRO A 78 -22.99 -5.24 -13.59
N GLY A 79 -23.12 -5.93 -14.73
CA GLY A 79 -24.40 -6.29 -15.34
C GLY A 79 -25.07 -7.53 -14.73
N SER A 80 -24.38 -8.27 -13.85
CA SER A 80 -24.96 -9.46 -13.22
C SER A 80 -26.03 -9.07 -12.18
N PRO A 81 -27.12 -9.86 -11.99
CA PRO A 81 -28.17 -9.55 -11.02
C PRO A 81 -27.67 -9.37 -9.57
N LYS A 82 -26.57 -10.06 -9.20
CA LYS A 82 -25.89 -9.86 -7.91
C LYS A 82 -25.16 -8.52 -7.84
N ALA A 83 -24.45 -8.13 -8.90
CA ALA A 83 -23.73 -6.85 -8.95
C ALA A 83 -24.65 -5.63 -9.06
N MET A 84 -25.88 -5.78 -9.58
CA MET A 84 -26.89 -4.71 -9.52
C MET A 84 -27.25 -4.29 -8.08
N GLN A 85 -27.00 -5.14 -7.08
CA GLN A 85 -27.16 -4.83 -5.66
C GLN A 85 -25.86 -4.35 -4.99
N SER A 86 -24.69 -4.53 -5.62
CA SER A 86 -23.40 -4.19 -5.02
C SER A 86 -22.74 -2.99 -5.70
N SER A 87 -22.49 -1.95 -4.92
CA SER A 87 -21.77 -0.75 -5.37
C SER A 87 -20.25 -0.97 -5.52
N LEU A 88 -19.81 -2.17 -5.91
CA LEU A 88 -18.39 -2.54 -6.10
C LEU A 88 -17.86 -2.24 -7.50
N SER A 89 -18.72 -1.84 -8.43
CA SER A 89 -18.34 -1.46 -9.80
C SER A 89 -17.50 -0.18 -9.87
N ASP A 90 -17.64 0.72 -8.89
CA ASP A 90 -16.80 1.92 -8.72
C ASP A 90 -15.88 1.78 -7.51
N ILE A 91 -14.69 1.21 -7.73
CA ILE A 91 -13.72 0.86 -6.69
C ILE A 91 -12.29 1.21 -7.14
N VAL A 92 -11.42 1.49 -6.18
CA VAL A 92 -9.96 1.54 -6.40
C VAL A 92 -9.33 0.30 -5.78
N LEU A 93 -8.58 -0.45 -6.59
CA LEU A 93 -7.80 -1.59 -6.14
C LEU A 93 -6.35 -1.15 -5.89
N ILE A 94 -5.83 -1.42 -4.70
CA ILE A 94 -4.47 -1.04 -4.28
C ILE A 94 -3.70 -2.32 -3.92
N ALA A 95 -2.88 -2.82 -4.84
CA ALA A 95 -1.95 -3.90 -4.54
C ALA A 95 -0.74 -3.37 -3.78
N ILE A 96 -0.36 -4.05 -2.70
CA ILE A 96 0.81 -3.72 -1.86
C ILE A 96 1.68 -4.96 -1.73
N ASP A 97 2.99 -4.74 -1.70
CA ASP A 97 4.02 -5.74 -1.42
C ASP A 97 5.17 -5.07 -0.65
N PHE A 98 5.80 -5.79 0.29
CA PHE A 98 6.92 -5.29 1.10
C PHE A 98 8.13 -6.23 1.10
N GLU A 99 9.31 -5.67 0.87
CA GLU A 99 10.59 -6.39 0.97
C GLU A 99 11.32 -6.07 2.28
N ASN A 100 11.96 -7.10 2.86
CA ASN A 100 12.55 -7.10 4.20
C ASN A 100 11.54 -6.74 5.32
N THR A 101 10.35 -7.36 5.32
CA THR A 101 9.25 -7.02 6.23
C THR A 101 9.64 -6.96 7.72
N GLN A 102 10.57 -7.81 8.17
CA GLN A 102 11.03 -7.81 9.57
C GLN A 102 11.67 -6.47 9.98
N VAL A 103 12.48 -5.88 9.10
CA VAL A 103 13.10 -4.56 9.28
C VAL A 103 12.06 -3.46 9.52
N MET A 104 10.89 -3.56 8.86
CA MET A 104 9.81 -2.59 8.98
C MET A 104 8.97 -2.80 10.25
N LYS A 105 8.78 -4.06 10.68
CA LYS A 105 8.09 -4.41 11.94
C LYS A 105 8.86 -3.94 13.18
N ASP A 106 10.19 -4.07 13.17
CA ASP A 106 11.07 -3.81 14.33
C ASP A 106 11.39 -2.32 14.57
N ALA A 107 10.37 -1.44 14.43
CA ALA A 107 10.45 0.01 14.44
C ALA A 107 11.45 0.61 13.43
N CYS A 108 10.91 1.28 12.43
CA CYS A 108 11.66 1.83 11.30
C CYS A 108 12.69 2.89 11.71
N THR A 109 13.96 2.50 11.86
CA THR A 109 15.09 3.44 11.81
C THR A 109 15.40 3.78 10.35
N VAL A 110 15.88 5.01 10.11
CA VAL A 110 15.98 5.63 8.78
C VAL A 110 17.00 4.91 7.86
N GLU A 111 17.90 4.11 8.43
CA GLU A 111 19.07 3.52 7.76
C GLU A 111 18.90 2.06 7.32
N LYS A 112 17.80 1.38 7.71
CA LYS A 112 17.61 -0.05 7.38
C LYS A 112 17.12 -0.23 5.94
N ASN A 113 17.65 -1.23 5.24
CA ASN A 113 17.27 -1.60 3.88
C ASN A 113 15.84 -2.17 3.81
N TRP A 114 14.90 -1.49 3.14
CA TRP A 114 13.56 -2.04 2.83
C TRP A 114 12.98 -1.43 1.55
N GLN A 115 11.99 -2.10 0.96
CA GLN A 115 11.20 -1.56 -0.17
C GLN A 115 9.71 -1.75 0.10
N ALA A 116 8.89 -0.86 -0.46
CA ALA A 116 7.45 -1.03 -0.55
C ALA A 116 6.98 -0.77 -1.99
N GLY A 117 6.14 -1.65 -2.52
CA GLY A 117 5.47 -1.50 -3.79
C GLY A 117 4.01 -1.11 -3.59
N VAL A 118 3.50 -0.21 -4.44
CA VAL A 118 2.07 0.09 -4.50
C VAL A 118 1.65 0.12 -5.97
N ALA A 119 0.74 -0.76 -6.38
CA ALA A 119 0.14 -0.73 -7.71
C ALA A 119 -1.37 -0.43 -7.62
N ILE A 120 -1.82 0.53 -8.41
CA ILE A 120 -3.14 1.15 -8.28
C ILE A 120 -3.91 0.94 -9.59
N LEU A 121 -5.08 0.33 -9.49
CA LEU A 121 -6.06 0.21 -10.56
C LEU A 121 -7.36 0.91 -10.16
N ASP A 122 -7.79 1.88 -10.96
CA ASP A 122 -9.06 2.59 -10.76
C ASP A 122 -10.09 2.09 -11.77
N THR A 123 -11.17 1.45 -11.29
CA THR A 123 -12.18 0.85 -12.20
C THR A 123 -12.96 1.89 -13.01
N LYS A 124 -13.03 3.15 -12.56
CA LYS A 124 -13.70 4.22 -13.30
C LYS A 124 -13.03 4.51 -14.64
N ASN A 125 -11.72 4.30 -14.72
CA ASN A 125 -10.93 4.51 -15.94
C ASN A 125 -11.06 3.36 -16.95
N ILE A 126 -11.66 2.23 -16.57
CA ILE A 126 -11.87 1.06 -17.45
C ILE A 126 -12.74 1.46 -18.65
N LYS A 127 -13.81 2.22 -18.39
CA LYS A 127 -14.72 2.76 -19.42
C LYS A 127 -14.03 3.72 -20.39
N GLN A 128 -12.97 4.38 -19.96
CA GLN A 128 -12.21 5.34 -20.79
C GLN A 128 -11.13 4.66 -21.65
N GLN A 129 -10.87 3.36 -21.46
CA GLN A 129 -9.87 2.55 -22.17
C GLN A 129 -8.44 3.13 -22.20
N GLN A 130 -8.10 4.05 -21.29
CA GLN A 130 -6.76 4.65 -21.20
C GLN A 130 -5.79 3.68 -20.49
N LEU A 131 -5.37 2.62 -21.20
CA LEU A 131 -4.55 1.51 -20.69
C LEU A 131 -3.27 1.93 -19.95
N ASP A 132 -2.66 3.06 -20.32
CA ASP A 132 -1.44 3.59 -19.69
C ASP A 132 -1.70 4.28 -18.34
N LYS A 133 -2.94 4.73 -18.10
CA LYS A 133 -3.36 5.35 -16.82
C LYS A 133 -4.11 4.38 -15.92
N LEU A 134 -4.56 3.25 -16.48
CA LEU A 134 -5.35 2.24 -15.79
C LEU A 134 -4.59 1.59 -14.64
N LEU A 135 -3.41 1.02 -14.92
CA LEU A 135 -2.55 0.41 -13.90
C LEU A 135 -1.30 1.26 -13.68
N ARG A 136 -1.29 2.03 -12.59
CA ARG A 136 -0.12 2.79 -12.13
C ARG A 136 0.65 1.99 -11.10
N THR A 137 1.94 2.26 -10.95
CA THR A 137 2.77 1.59 -9.96
C THR A 137 3.81 2.54 -9.42
N HIS A 138 4.07 2.45 -8.12
CA HIS A 138 5.03 3.23 -7.38
C HIS A 138 5.91 2.30 -6.56
N MET A 139 7.15 2.71 -6.33
CA MET A 139 8.11 1.94 -5.55
C MET A 139 8.86 2.88 -4.61
N PHE A 140 8.81 2.59 -3.33
CA PHE A 140 9.53 3.30 -2.28
C PHE A 140 10.72 2.45 -1.84
N VAL A 141 11.91 3.03 -1.72
CA VAL A 141 13.11 2.37 -1.16
C VAL A 141 13.85 3.27 -0.17
N THR A 142 14.42 2.66 0.86
CA THR A 142 15.47 3.28 1.69
C THR A 142 16.51 2.24 2.11
N GLY A 143 17.62 2.70 2.67
CA GLY A 143 18.79 1.91 3.03
C GLY A 143 20.08 2.45 2.42
N THR A 144 21.08 1.59 2.27
CA THR A 144 22.40 1.97 1.73
C THR A 144 22.33 2.34 0.25
N THR A 145 23.23 3.19 -0.22
CA THR A 145 23.34 3.59 -1.64
C THR A 145 23.40 2.40 -2.59
N ALA A 146 24.12 1.33 -2.21
CA ALA A 146 24.21 0.10 -2.98
C ALA A 146 22.87 -0.65 -3.05
N TYR A 147 22.12 -0.70 -1.94
CA TYR A 147 20.79 -1.31 -1.88
C TYR A 147 19.78 -0.53 -2.72
N VAL A 148 19.71 0.79 -2.55
CA VAL A 148 18.86 1.71 -3.33
C VAL A 148 19.16 1.57 -4.83
N THR A 149 20.43 1.63 -5.21
CA THR A 149 20.86 1.48 -6.61
C THR A 149 20.49 0.12 -7.20
N LYS A 150 20.66 -0.97 -6.45
CA LYS A 150 20.27 -2.33 -6.87
C LYS A 150 18.76 -2.47 -7.04
N ALA A 151 17.99 -1.90 -6.13
CA ALA A 151 16.52 -1.93 -6.15
C ALA A 151 15.98 -1.11 -7.35
N SER A 152 16.42 0.14 -7.50
CA SER A 152 16.05 0.99 -8.64
C SER A 152 16.43 0.40 -9.99
N ASN A 153 17.59 -0.28 -10.08
CA ASN A 153 17.99 -0.99 -11.30
C ASN A 153 17.14 -2.22 -11.64
N ARG A 154 16.38 -2.77 -10.68
CA ARG A 154 15.47 -3.90 -10.88
C ARG A 154 14.04 -3.48 -11.19
N TYR A 155 13.63 -2.29 -10.80
CA TYR A 155 12.29 -1.77 -11.04
C TYR A 155 12.00 -1.56 -12.53
N TRP A 156 10.81 -1.97 -13.00
CA TRP A 156 10.40 -1.86 -14.41
C TRP A 156 9.35 -0.77 -14.67
N PHE A 157 8.58 -0.36 -13.66
CA PHE A 157 7.32 0.35 -13.86
C PHE A 157 7.38 1.88 -13.62
N GLY A 158 8.58 2.45 -13.47
CA GLY A 158 8.76 3.89 -13.31
C GLY A 158 10.09 4.25 -12.67
N LYS A 159 10.09 5.36 -11.93
CA LYS A 159 11.20 5.79 -11.06
C LYS A 159 10.96 5.32 -9.64
N THR A 160 12.02 5.07 -8.88
CA THR A 160 11.92 4.74 -7.46
C THR A 160 11.94 6.01 -6.61
N ASP A 161 11.04 6.08 -5.64
CA ASP A 161 10.96 7.13 -4.63
C ASP A 161 11.84 6.80 -3.42
N SER A 162 12.47 7.84 -2.84
CA SER A 162 13.02 7.72 -1.49
C SER A 162 11.91 7.43 -0.48
N ALA A 163 12.14 6.51 0.45
CA ALA A 163 11.15 6.06 1.40
C ALA A 163 11.34 6.63 2.81
N SER A 164 10.23 6.94 3.45
CA SER A 164 10.12 6.97 4.90
C SER A 164 8.78 6.36 5.30
N PRO A 165 8.62 5.85 6.54
CA PRO A 165 7.36 5.29 7.02
C PRO A 165 6.18 6.25 6.82
N LEU A 166 6.36 7.50 7.21
CA LEU A 166 5.36 8.55 7.08
C LEU A 166 5.06 8.90 5.61
N LYS A 167 6.09 8.97 4.74
CA LYS A 167 5.88 9.25 3.31
C LYS A 167 5.06 8.13 2.65
N LEU A 168 5.33 6.87 2.98
CA LEU A 168 4.57 5.74 2.47
C LEU A 168 3.12 5.74 2.97
N VAL A 169 2.90 5.90 4.28
CA VAL A 169 1.55 5.95 4.86
C VAL A 169 0.72 7.11 4.28
N ASN A 170 1.33 8.29 4.15
CA ASN A 170 0.68 9.45 3.55
C ASN A 170 0.42 9.25 2.06
N PHE A 171 1.32 8.58 1.34
CA PHE A 171 1.10 8.23 -0.07
C PHE A 171 -0.10 7.28 -0.23
N ILE A 172 -0.15 6.18 0.53
CA ILE A 172 -1.28 5.23 0.49
C ILE A 172 -2.59 5.96 0.80
N ARG A 173 -2.62 6.83 1.82
CA ARG A 173 -3.79 7.68 2.11
C ARG A 173 -4.15 8.63 0.96
N SER A 174 -3.16 9.23 0.28
CA SER A 174 -3.42 10.18 -0.82
C SER A 174 -4.00 9.54 -2.08
N VAL A 175 -3.86 8.21 -2.25
CA VAL A 175 -4.43 7.47 -3.38
C VAL A 175 -5.76 6.79 -3.06
N VAL A 176 -6.22 6.90 -1.81
CA VAL A 176 -7.58 6.54 -1.39
C VAL A 176 -8.51 7.73 -1.69
N PRO A 177 -9.45 7.62 -2.65
CA PRO A 177 -10.51 8.62 -2.81
C PRO A 177 -11.45 8.59 -1.58
N PRO A 178 -11.90 9.76 -1.07
CA PRO A 178 -12.71 9.83 0.15
C PRO A 178 -14.11 9.22 -0.02
N GLU A 179 -14.72 9.35 -1.21
CA GLU A 179 -16.12 8.96 -1.47
C GLU A 179 -16.27 7.63 -2.22
N ARG A 180 -15.17 6.95 -2.56
CA ARG A 180 -15.21 5.70 -3.34
C ARG A 180 -14.58 4.56 -2.58
N LYS A 181 -15.12 3.35 -2.80
CA LYS A 181 -14.66 2.14 -2.14
C LYS A 181 -13.22 1.81 -2.51
N VAL A 182 -12.52 1.19 -1.57
CA VAL A 182 -11.15 0.72 -1.75
C VAL A 182 -11.01 -0.73 -1.30
N ALA A 183 -10.41 -1.56 -2.15
CA ALA A 183 -9.93 -2.87 -1.75
C ALA A 183 -8.41 -2.93 -1.88
N PHE A 184 -7.76 -3.51 -0.88
CA PHE A 184 -6.33 -3.79 -0.93
C PHE A 184 -6.11 -5.18 -1.54
N VAL A 185 -4.95 -5.40 -2.14
CA VAL A 185 -4.60 -6.64 -2.82
C VAL A 185 -3.18 -7.05 -2.42
N GLY A 186 -2.92 -8.33 -2.29
CA GLY A 186 -1.56 -8.85 -2.12
C GLY A 186 -1.46 -10.33 -2.47
N HIS A 187 -0.38 -10.98 -2.04
CA HIS A 187 -0.13 -12.41 -2.30
C HIS A 187 0.51 -13.09 -1.09
N GLY A 188 -0.29 -13.77 -0.27
CA GLY A 188 0.15 -14.25 1.06
C GLY A 188 0.18 -13.12 2.10
N VAL A 189 -0.92 -12.36 2.17
CA VAL A 189 -0.98 -10.95 2.65
C VAL A 189 -0.66 -10.71 4.13
N MET A 190 -0.49 -11.77 4.92
CA MET A 190 -0.32 -11.68 6.37
C MET A 190 0.93 -10.86 6.78
N ASN A 191 2.01 -10.96 6.02
CA ASN A 191 3.22 -10.19 6.31
C ASN A 191 3.05 -8.70 5.99
N ASP A 192 2.37 -8.37 4.89
CA ASP A 192 2.11 -6.98 4.47
C ASP A 192 1.15 -6.28 5.43
N LEU A 193 0.12 -7.00 5.89
CA LEU A 193 -0.80 -6.53 6.93
C LEU A 193 -0.09 -6.20 8.25
N LEU A 194 0.83 -7.07 8.70
CA LEU A 194 1.65 -6.82 9.88
C LEU A 194 2.59 -5.61 9.70
N VAL A 195 3.10 -5.37 8.48
CA VAL A 195 3.89 -4.17 8.19
C VAL A 195 3.01 -2.92 8.22
N LEU A 196 1.83 -2.93 7.59
CA LEU A 196 0.88 -1.81 7.65
C LEU A 196 0.48 -1.47 9.09
N GLN A 197 0.23 -2.48 9.93
CA GLN A 197 -0.06 -2.28 11.35
C GLN A 197 1.15 -1.68 12.10
N ALA A 198 2.37 -2.18 11.86
CA ALA A 198 3.60 -1.63 12.46
C ALA A 198 3.94 -0.21 11.98
N LEU A 199 3.44 0.20 10.81
CA LEU A 199 3.51 1.57 10.30
C LEU A 199 2.41 2.49 10.88
N GLY A 200 1.46 1.97 11.66
CA GLY A 200 0.30 2.71 12.15
C GLY A 200 -0.66 3.12 11.03
N PHE A 201 -0.69 2.35 9.94
CA PHE A 201 -1.66 2.56 8.87
C PHE A 201 -3.05 2.19 9.38
N GLN A 202 -3.94 3.18 9.38
CA GLN A 202 -5.37 2.99 9.63
C GLN A 202 -6.07 2.91 8.28
N PHE A 203 -6.84 1.84 8.08
CA PHE A 203 -7.67 1.66 6.89
C PHE A 203 -8.79 2.72 6.88
N PRO A 204 -9.13 3.29 5.71
CA PRO A 204 -10.20 4.29 5.59
C PRO A 204 -11.58 3.64 5.81
N ASP A 205 -12.60 4.43 6.16
CA ASP A 205 -13.99 3.93 6.27
C ASP A 205 -14.54 3.39 4.94
N SER A 206 -13.95 3.82 3.80
CA SER A 206 -14.25 3.31 2.46
C SER A 206 -13.59 1.96 2.12
N TYR A 207 -12.80 1.39 3.05
CA TYR A 207 -12.22 0.05 2.91
C TYR A 207 -13.30 -1.03 2.90
N VAL A 208 -13.26 -1.93 1.92
CA VAL A 208 -14.24 -3.04 1.80
C VAL A 208 -13.65 -4.45 1.82
N ALA A 209 -12.38 -4.63 1.46
CA ALA A 209 -11.77 -5.95 1.36
C ALA A 209 -10.23 -5.91 1.30
N PHE A 210 -9.58 -6.98 1.76
CA PHE A 210 -8.20 -7.29 1.46
C PHE A 210 -8.17 -8.61 0.70
N ILE A 211 -7.90 -8.53 -0.60
CA ILE A 211 -7.98 -9.63 -1.54
C ILE A 211 -6.62 -10.31 -1.64
N ASP A 212 -6.51 -11.54 -1.12
CA ASP A 212 -5.31 -12.35 -1.29
C ASP A 212 -5.37 -13.15 -2.59
N THR A 213 -4.49 -12.82 -3.54
CA THR A 213 -4.38 -13.55 -4.82
C THR A 213 -4.00 -15.02 -4.66
N LEU A 214 -3.37 -15.43 -3.54
CA LEU A 214 -3.12 -16.83 -3.20
C LEU A 214 -4.44 -17.57 -2.96
N HIS A 215 -5.36 -16.97 -2.20
CA HIS A 215 -6.69 -17.53 -1.92
C HIS A 215 -7.56 -17.54 -3.18
N VAL A 216 -7.60 -16.43 -3.93
CA VAL A 216 -8.32 -16.36 -5.21
C VAL A 216 -7.81 -17.41 -6.20
N ALA A 217 -6.50 -17.64 -6.27
CA ALA A 217 -5.94 -18.70 -7.11
C ALA A 217 -6.40 -20.10 -6.66
N ASN A 218 -6.53 -20.33 -5.35
CA ASN A 218 -7.07 -21.58 -4.82
C ASN A 218 -8.56 -21.75 -5.17
N GLU A 219 -9.37 -20.70 -5.07
CA GLU A 219 -10.77 -20.71 -5.52
C GLU A 219 -10.90 -20.98 -7.04
N VAL A 220 -9.97 -20.46 -7.87
CA VAL A 220 -10.01 -20.63 -9.34
C VAL A 220 -9.48 -22.00 -9.81
N PHE A 221 -8.47 -22.55 -9.15
CA PHE A 221 -7.76 -23.78 -9.56
C PHE A 221 -8.03 -25.01 -8.67
N GLY A 222 -8.80 -24.88 -7.58
CA GLY A 222 -9.18 -25.96 -6.67
C GLY A 222 -8.10 -26.33 -5.64
N CYS A 223 -6.84 -26.42 -6.07
CA CYS A 223 -5.68 -26.62 -5.20
C CYS A 223 -4.51 -25.74 -5.65
N TRP A 224 -4.39 -24.55 -5.06
CA TRP A 224 -3.28 -23.65 -5.29
C TRP A 224 -2.57 -23.28 -3.99
N ALA A 225 -1.31 -23.72 -3.88
CA ALA A 225 -0.34 -23.20 -2.93
C ALA A 225 0.98 -22.99 -3.67
N GLY A 226 1.51 -21.78 -3.66
CA GLY A 226 2.78 -21.48 -4.31
C GLY A 226 3.03 -19.99 -4.47
N PRO A 227 4.31 -19.59 -4.61
CA PRO A 227 4.71 -18.19 -4.69
C PRO A 227 4.19 -17.51 -5.96
N LEU A 228 4.13 -16.18 -5.92
CA LEU A 228 3.67 -15.32 -7.01
C LEU A 228 4.27 -15.70 -8.38
N ARG A 229 5.56 -16.05 -8.42
CA ARG A 229 6.24 -16.56 -9.63
C ARG A 229 5.50 -17.72 -10.31
N ASN A 230 5.04 -18.70 -9.54
CA ASN A 230 4.36 -19.87 -10.07
C ASN A 230 2.97 -19.51 -10.57
N LEU A 231 2.29 -18.59 -9.87
CA LEU A 231 0.97 -18.10 -10.26
C LEU A 231 1.03 -17.33 -11.58
N LEU A 232 2.02 -16.44 -11.72
CA LEU A 232 2.28 -15.69 -12.96
C LEU A 232 2.58 -16.63 -14.15
N ARG A 233 3.37 -17.69 -13.93
CA ARG A 233 3.59 -18.74 -14.94
C ARG A 233 2.29 -19.46 -15.31
N LYS A 234 1.48 -19.87 -14.33
CA LYS A 234 0.20 -20.58 -14.54
C LYS A 234 -0.86 -19.73 -15.28
N LEU A 235 -0.73 -18.41 -15.25
CA LEU A 235 -1.62 -17.45 -15.91
C LEU A 235 -1.08 -16.95 -17.27
N ASP A 236 0.10 -17.41 -17.69
CA ASP A 236 0.86 -16.89 -18.84
C ASP A 236 1.10 -15.37 -18.77
N CYS A 237 1.38 -14.87 -17.56
CA CYS A 237 1.68 -13.46 -17.31
C CYS A 237 3.18 -13.17 -17.55
N PRO A 238 3.56 -12.29 -18.49
CA PRO A 238 4.95 -11.86 -18.65
C PRO A 238 5.46 -11.19 -17.38
N HIS A 239 6.54 -11.71 -16.81
CA HIS A 239 7.12 -11.21 -15.57
C HIS A 239 8.64 -11.36 -15.54
N SER A 240 9.31 -10.47 -14.83
CA SER A 240 10.76 -10.51 -14.62
C SER A 240 11.14 -9.72 -13.37
N ARG A 241 12.30 -10.03 -12.78
CA ARG A 241 12.85 -9.33 -11.61
C ARG A 241 11.88 -9.19 -10.42
N LEU A 242 11.16 -10.27 -10.11
CA LEU A 242 10.54 -10.48 -8.80
C LEU A 242 11.60 -10.36 -7.68
N HIS A 243 11.17 -10.16 -6.44
CA HIS A 243 12.01 -9.64 -5.35
C HIS A 243 12.45 -8.19 -5.62
N CYS A 244 11.44 -7.36 -5.84
CA CYS A 244 11.52 -5.93 -6.06
C CYS A 244 10.10 -5.39 -5.84
N ALA A 245 9.79 -4.88 -4.65
CA ALA A 245 8.40 -4.74 -4.19
C ALA A 245 7.45 -4.02 -5.17
N GLY A 246 7.93 -2.96 -5.85
CA GLY A 246 7.15 -2.28 -6.90
C GLY A 246 6.80 -3.17 -8.11
N ASN A 247 7.67 -4.09 -8.51
CA ASN A 247 7.38 -5.09 -9.53
C ASN A 247 6.36 -6.11 -9.00
N ASP A 248 6.58 -6.63 -7.79
CA ASP A 248 5.76 -7.69 -7.21
C ASP A 248 4.32 -7.22 -6.91
N ALA A 249 4.13 -5.96 -6.48
CA ALA A 249 2.81 -5.32 -6.40
C ALA A 249 2.12 -5.20 -7.78
N ASN A 250 2.85 -4.80 -8.84
CA ASN A 250 2.30 -4.73 -10.20
C ASN A 250 1.88 -6.11 -10.72
N PHE A 251 2.76 -7.11 -10.56
CA PHE A 251 2.48 -8.47 -11.00
C PHE A 251 1.37 -9.14 -10.19
N THR A 252 1.25 -8.84 -8.89
CA THR A 252 0.11 -9.26 -8.07
C THR A 252 -1.20 -8.69 -8.60
N MET A 253 -1.25 -7.39 -8.95
CA MET A 253 -2.43 -6.82 -9.62
C MET A 253 -2.71 -7.49 -10.97
N LYS A 254 -1.69 -7.72 -11.80
CA LYS A 254 -1.87 -8.45 -13.09
C LYS A 254 -2.39 -9.88 -12.89
N ALA A 255 -1.90 -10.60 -11.89
CA ALA A 255 -2.38 -11.94 -11.54
C ALA A 255 -3.85 -11.90 -11.12
N LEU A 256 -4.25 -10.92 -10.31
CA LEU A 256 -5.65 -10.70 -9.92
C LEU A 256 -6.58 -10.52 -11.13
N LEU A 257 -6.18 -9.70 -12.10
CA LEU A 257 -6.98 -9.45 -13.32
C LEU A 257 -7.13 -10.72 -14.17
N LEU A 258 -6.08 -11.55 -14.28
CA LEU A 258 -6.14 -12.81 -15.02
C LEU A 258 -6.95 -13.90 -14.29
N LEU A 259 -6.95 -13.89 -12.95
CA LEU A 259 -7.85 -14.73 -12.14
C LEU A 259 -9.32 -14.29 -12.29
N ALA A 260 -9.58 -12.97 -12.29
CA ALA A 260 -10.90 -12.42 -12.56
C ALA A 260 -11.40 -12.77 -13.97
N ALA A 261 -10.55 -12.63 -15.00
CA ALA A 261 -10.88 -13.07 -16.36
C ALA A 261 -11.28 -14.56 -16.40
N LYS A 262 -10.50 -15.44 -15.76
CA LYS A 262 -10.82 -16.89 -15.65
C LYS A 262 -12.13 -17.19 -14.91
N LYS A 263 -12.55 -16.34 -13.98
CA LYS A 263 -13.85 -16.45 -13.30
C LYS A 263 -14.99 -16.09 -14.23
N LEU A 264 -14.90 -14.93 -14.89
CA LEU A 264 -15.88 -14.47 -15.87
C LEU A 264 -16.04 -15.45 -17.03
N GLU A 265 -14.93 -16.02 -17.53
CA GLU A 265 -14.93 -17.06 -18.58
C GLU A 265 -15.72 -18.32 -18.19
N LYS A 266 -15.73 -18.72 -16.91
CA LYS A 266 -16.50 -19.88 -16.41
C LYS A 266 -17.99 -19.58 -16.22
N GLU A 267 -18.38 -18.30 -16.20
CA GLU A 267 -19.73 -17.83 -15.89
C GLU A 267 -20.39 -17.08 -17.07
N ASP A 268 -19.84 -17.26 -18.28
CA ASP A 268 -20.25 -16.59 -19.53
C ASP A 268 -20.39 -15.06 -19.40
N GLY A 269 -19.44 -14.46 -18.67
CA GLY A 269 -19.37 -13.01 -18.47
C GLY A 269 -19.01 -12.24 -19.73
N ASP A 270 -19.13 -10.90 -19.67
CA ASP A 270 -18.86 -10.00 -20.78
C ASP A 270 -17.47 -10.24 -21.42
N ARG A 271 -17.47 -10.71 -22.67
CA ARG A 271 -16.26 -10.98 -23.46
C ARG A 271 -15.36 -9.75 -23.58
N SER A 272 -15.94 -8.55 -23.68
CA SER A 272 -15.16 -7.31 -23.80
C SER A 272 -14.39 -7.00 -22.52
N MET A 273 -14.97 -7.30 -21.35
CA MET A 273 -14.28 -7.21 -20.07
C MET A 273 -13.22 -8.30 -19.92
N ILE A 274 -13.54 -9.55 -20.25
CA ILE A 274 -12.59 -10.69 -20.24
C ILE A 274 -11.33 -10.34 -21.03
N ASP A 275 -11.48 -9.86 -22.26
CA ASP A 275 -10.36 -9.51 -23.13
C ASP A 275 -9.60 -8.26 -22.65
N LEU A 276 -10.27 -7.28 -22.04
CA LEU A 276 -9.62 -6.14 -21.41
C LEU A 276 -8.76 -6.56 -20.20
N LEU A 277 -9.29 -7.42 -19.32
CA LEU A 277 -8.56 -7.97 -18.18
C LEU A 277 -7.35 -8.79 -18.64
N ARG A 278 -7.51 -9.63 -19.66
CA ARG A 278 -6.41 -10.37 -20.31
C ARG A 278 -5.36 -9.44 -20.89
N ARG A 279 -5.74 -8.37 -21.61
CA ARG A 279 -4.82 -7.36 -22.18
C ARG A 279 -4.03 -6.62 -21.09
N LEU A 280 -4.67 -6.24 -19.99
CA LEU A 280 -4.00 -5.58 -18.86
C LEU A 280 -3.04 -6.54 -18.14
N GLY A 281 -3.49 -7.76 -17.83
CA GLY A 281 -2.71 -8.78 -17.15
C GLY A 281 -1.50 -9.26 -17.97
N ARG A 282 -1.68 -9.52 -19.27
CA ARG A 282 -0.62 -9.99 -20.17
C ARG A 282 0.17 -8.88 -20.87
N ARG A 283 -0.06 -7.60 -20.52
CA ARG A 283 0.69 -6.47 -21.06
C ARG A 283 2.19 -6.70 -20.90
N GLU A 284 2.95 -6.55 -21.99
CA GLU A 284 4.40 -6.67 -22.01
C GLU A 284 5.09 -5.78 -20.96
N LEU A 285 6.31 -6.17 -20.58
CA LEU A 285 7.14 -5.35 -19.71
C LEU A 285 7.61 -4.10 -20.47
N PRO A 286 7.63 -2.90 -19.83
CA PRO A 286 8.14 -1.70 -20.48
C PRO A 286 9.54 -1.94 -21.04
N ARG A 287 9.78 -1.61 -22.32
CA ARG A 287 11.14 -1.74 -22.89
C ARG A 287 12.09 -0.89 -22.04
N ARG A 288 13.07 -1.54 -21.41
CA ARG A 288 14.11 -0.83 -20.69
C ARG A 288 14.96 -0.11 -21.72
N ILE A 289 14.73 1.20 -21.88
CA ILE A 289 15.75 2.09 -22.40
C ILE A 289 16.90 1.94 -21.40
N LEU A 290 17.90 1.14 -21.78
CA LEU A 290 19.20 1.20 -21.16
C LEU A 290 19.70 2.59 -21.55
N SER A 291 19.50 3.56 -20.65
CA SER A 291 20.18 4.84 -20.73
C SER A 291 21.63 4.51 -20.94
N GLN A 292 22.16 4.86 -22.12
CA GLN A 292 23.56 4.61 -22.43
C GLN A 292 24.34 5.21 -21.27
N VAL A 293 25.09 4.35 -20.58
CA VAL A 293 26.13 4.84 -19.69
C VAL A 293 27.05 5.57 -20.63
N GLU A 294 27.08 6.90 -20.55
CA GLU A 294 28.12 7.67 -21.18
C GLU A 294 29.44 7.15 -20.61
N GLU A 295 30.11 6.32 -21.40
CA GLU A 295 31.50 5.95 -21.14
C GLU A 295 32.28 7.24 -21.20
N LYS A 296 32.52 7.84 -20.02
CA LYS A 296 33.44 8.96 -19.90
C LYS A 296 34.74 8.51 -20.56
N PRO A 297 35.18 9.16 -21.65
CA PRO A 297 36.36 8.72 -22.36
C PRO A 297 37.51 8.68 -21.37
N THR A 298 38.11 7.50 -21.24
CA THR A 298 39.27 7.31 -20.37
C THR A 298 40.38 8.18 -20.95
N LYS A 299 40.76 9.25 -20.24
CA LYS A 299 41.89 10.08 -20.65
C LYS A 299 43.14 9.20 -20.61
N GLN A 300 43.71 8.96 -21.78
CA GLN A 300 45.09 8.49 -21.96
C GLN A 300 46.05 9.64 -21.65
#